data_AF-A0A965HPW9-F1
#
_entry.id   AF-A0A965HPW9-F1
#
_cell.length_a   1.000
_cell.length_b   1.000
_cell.length_c   1.000
_cell.angle_alpha   90.00
_cell.angle_beta   90.00
_cell.angle_gamma   90.00
#
_symmetry.space_group_name_H-M   'P 1'
#
loop_
_entity.id
_entity.type
_entity.pdbx_description
1 polymer ?
#
loop_
_entity_poly.entity_id
_entity_poly.type
_entity_poly.pdbx_seq_one_letter_code
_entity_poly.pdbx_strand_id
1 'polypeptide(L)' 'DRERFNRFFHAMLGAGIYLAPSAFEAGFVSAAHSEQDIADTVVAARQAFAA' A
#
# COMPACT_ATOMS: atom_id res chain seq x y z
N ASP A 1 8.16 -1.20 -14.86
CA ASP A 1 7.38 -1.52 -13.64
C ASP A 1 8.06 -1.18 -12.32
N ARG A 2 9.35 -1.52 -12.12
CA ARG A 2 10.08 -1.20 -10.88
C ARG A 2 9.93 0.25 -10.38
N GLU A 3 10.08 1.23 -11.27
CA GLU A 3 9.94 2.64 -10.89
C GLU A 3 8.51 3.03 -10.50
N ARG A 4 7.51 2.45 -11.17
CA ARG A 4 6.09 2.65 -10.84
C ARG A 4 5.78 2.05 -9.47
N PHE A 5 6.29 0.84 -9.20
CA PHE A 5 6.19 0.20 -7.90
C PHE A 5 6.86 1.05 -6.81
N ASN A 6 8.09 1.53 -7.03
CA ASN A 6 8.79 2.35 -6.03
C ASN A 6 8.01 3.63 -5.69
N ARG A 7 7.44 4.32 -6.69
CA ARG A 7 6.59 5.49 -6.43
C ARG A 7 5.37 5.13 -5.61
N PHE A 8 4.68 4.04 -5.97
CA PHE A 8 3.52 3.56 -5.24
C PHE A 8 3.88 3.16 -3.80
N PHE A 9 4.94 2.38 -3.60
CA PHE A 9 5.43 1.97 -2.28
C PHE A 9 5.70 3.18 -1.38
N HIS A 10 6.42 4.18 -1.87
CA HIS A 10 6.73 5.38 -1.08
C HIS A 10 5.50 6.26 -0.83
N ALA A 11 4.54 6.33 -1.77
CA ALA A 11 3.29 7.03 -1.55
C ALA A 11 2.45 6.34 -0.46
N MET A 12 2.33 5.01 -0.49
CA MET A 12 1.64 4.23 0.54
C MET A 12 2.32 4.37 1.90
N LEU A 13 3.66 4.32 1.91
CA LEU A 13 4.45 4.52 3.14
C LEU A 13 4.23 5.92 3.73
N GLY A 14 4.17 6.95 2.89
CA GLY A 14 3.84 8.32 3.31
C GLY A 14 2.42 8.46 3.87
N ALA A 15 1.49 7.61 3.44
CA ALA A 15 0.13 7.51 3.99
C ALA A 15 0.03 6.61 5.23
N GLY A 16 1.15 6.11 5.76
CA GLY A 16 1.20 5.25 6.94
C GLY A 16 0.97 3.75 6.68
N ILE A 17 0.94 3.32 5.42
CA ILE A 17 0.69 1.92 5.04
C ILE A 17 2.00 1.29 4.56
N TYR A 18 2.52 0.37 5.36
CA TYR A 18 3.74 -0.36 5.05
C TYR A 18 3.43 -1.63 4.25
N LEU A 19 3.79 -1.62 2.96
CA LEU A 19 3.75 -2.79 2.09
C LEU A 19 5.10 -3.50 2.09
N ALA A 20 5.16 -4.70 1.51
CA ALA A 20 6.44 -5.36 1.27
C ALA A 20 7.34 -4.44 0.40
N PRO A 21 8.62 -4.20 0.76
CA PRO A 21 9.50 -3.25 0.08
C PRO A 21 10.04 -3.78 -1.25
N SER A 22 9.38 -4.76 -1.85
CA SER A 22 9.78 -5.41 -3.11
C SER A 22 8.54 -5.82 -3.90
N ALA A 23 8.57 -5.55 -5.21
CA ALA A 23 7.52 -6.00 -6.14
C ALA A 23 7.50 -7.53 -6.33
N PHE A 24 8.49 -8.24 -5.81
CA PHE A 24 8.64 -9.69 -5.91
C PHE A 24 8.31 -10.42 -4.59
N GLU A 25 7.89 -9.68 -3.56
CA GLU A 25 7.50 -10.23 -2.27
C GLU A 25 5.97 -10.29 -2.14
N ALA A 26 5.49 -11.29 -1.39
CA ALA A 26 4.08 -11.39 -1.05
C ALA A 26 3.73 -10.44 0.10
N GLY A 27 2.52 -9.87 0.05
CA GLY A 27 1.90 -9.22 1.19
C GLY A 27 1.07 -10.22 2.01
N PHE A 28 0.97 -9.98 3.32
CA PHE A 28 0.16 -10.79 4.22
C PHE A 28 -0.79 -9.88 5.01
N VAL A 29 -1.96 -10.41 5.34
CA VAL A 29 -2.95 -9.78 6.22
C VAL A 29 -3.08 -10.60 7.51
N SER A 30 -3.70 -10.02 8.52
CA SER A 30 -3.98 -10.69 9.79
C SER A 30 -5.43 -10.44 10.20
N ALA A 31 -5.97 -11.28 11.10
CA ALA A 31 -7.29 -11.08 11.69
C ALA A 31 -7.41 -9.81 12.56
N ALA A 32 -6.30 -9.10 12.81
CA ALA A 32 -6.31 -7.81 13.48
C ALA A 32 -6.71 -6.66 12.54
N HIS A 33 -6.67 -6.86 11.22
CA HIS A 33 -7.13 -5.85 10.27
C HIS A 33 -8.66 -5.76 10.33
N SER A 34 -9.15 -4.58 10.68
CA SER A 34 -10.56 -4.22 10.67
C SER A 34 -11.03 -3.82 9.26
N GLU A 35 -12.34 -3.70 9.07
CA GLU A 35 -12.90 -3.15 7.83
C GLU A 35 -12.41 -1.72 7.56
N GLN A 36 -12.19 -0.94 8.61
CA GLN A 36 -11.67 0.43 8.48
C GLN A 36 -10.23 0.43 7.98
N ASP A 37 -9.36 -0.45 8.49
CA ASP A 37 -7.97 -0.57 8.02
C ASP A 37 -7.92 -0.87 6.51
N ILE A 38 -8.83 -1.73 6.04
CA ILE A 38 -8.96 -2.07 4.62
C ILE A 38 -9.46 -0.86 3.83
N ALA A 39 -10.50 -0.18 4.32
CA ALA A 39 -11.06 1.00 3.66
C ALA A 39 -10.03 2.12 3.49
N ASP A 40 -9.29 2.43 4.56
CA ASP A 40 -8.24 3.44 4.57
C ASP A 40 -7.10 3.06 3.62
N THR A 41 -6.74 1.78 3.59
CA THR A 41 -5.73 1.25 2.65
C THR A 41 -6.15 1.45 1.19
N VAL A 42 -7.42 1.19 0.86
CA VAL A 42 -7.95 1.37 -0.49
C VAL A 42 -8.00 2.85 -0.88
N VAL A 43 -8.38 3.75 0.05
CA VAL A 43 -8.40 5.19 -0.20
C VAL A 43 -6.99 5.72 -0.50
N ALA A 44 -6.01 5.35 0.32
CA ALA A 44 -4.62 5.73 0.10
C ALA A 44 -4.08 5.20 -1.24
N ALA A 45 -4.39 3.95 -1.60
CA ALA A 45 -3.99 3.38 -2.88
C ALA A 45 -4.59 4.15 -4.07
N ARG A 46 -5.87 4.55 -4.00
CA ARG A 46 -6.51 5.37 -5.03
C ARG A 46 -5.80 6.71 -5.21
N GLN A 47 -5.42 7.36 -4.11
CA GLN A 47 -4.66 8.62 -4.15
C GLN A 47 -3.27 8.42 -4.75
N ALA A 48 -2.56 7.35 -4.35
CA ALA A 48 -1.24 7.02 -4.87
C ALA A 48 -1.23 6.73 -6.38
N PHE A 49 -2.31 6.18 -6.93
CA PHE A 49 -2.46 5.95 -8.38
C PHE A 49 -2.88 7.20 -9.17
N ALA A 50 -3.44 8.21 -8.51
CA ALA A 50 -3.89 9.45 -9.15
C ALA A 50 -2.79 10.52 -9.25
N ALA A 51 -1.68 10.34 -8.52
CA ALA A 51 -0.49 11.20 -8.53
C ALA A 51 0.50 10.82 -9.65
#